data_AF-A0A972B9Z9-F1
#
_entry.id   AF-A0A972B9Z9-F1
#
_cell.length_a   1.000
_cell.length_b   1.000
_cell.length_c   1.000
_cell.angle_alpha   90.00
_cell.angle_beta   90.00
_cell.angle_gamma   90.00
#
_symmetry.space_group_name_H-M   'P 1'
#
loop_
_entity.id
_entity.type
_entity.pdbx_description
1 polymer ?
#
loop_
_entity_poly.entity_id
_entity_poly.type
_entity_poly.pdbx_seq_one_letter_code
_entity_poly.pdbx_strand_id
1 'polypeptide(L)'
;MKKYIAIIMVSMSINFLYSQSNINLPAWNVSKLYINGITDNNRADYLARALEKIDLAIFAAFSSVDGYGYVIYPNSQNIENIIDYINQALTDYEVIKNETMQLIKDLYLEIYSMRNNIKSKDIENQMPKYIQLGPKNELSTQLYELAKQIWIERYSEANE
;
A
#
# COMPACT_ATOMS: atom_id res chain seq x y z
N MET A 1 54.63 -11.79 -24.37
CA MET A 1 53.66 -10.69 -24.13
C MET A 1 52.22 -11.22 -24.21
N LYS A 2 51.77 -11.98 -23.20
CA LYS A 2 50.41 -12.56 -23.11
C LYS A 2 49.96 -12.66 -21.64
N LYS A 3 50.13 -11.59 -20.86
CA LYS A 3 49.76 -11.59 -19.43
C LYS A 3 49.02 -10.34 -18.93
N TYR A 4 48.56 -9.45 -19.83
CA TYR A 4 47.93 -8.17 -19.42
C TYR A 4 46.45 -8.01 -19.81
N ILE A 5 45.79 -9.03 -20.36
CA ILE A 5 44.38 -8.91 -20.81
C ILE A 5 43.38 -9.22 -19.68
N ALA A 6 43.82 -9.82 -18.57
CA ALA A 6 42.90 -10.30 -17.53
C ALA A 6 42.42 -9.21 -16.54
N ILE A 7 42.99 -8.02 -16.54
CA ILE A 7 42.69 -7.00 -15.50
C ILE A 7 41.60 -6.00 -15.95
N ILE A 8 41.35 -5.85 -17.25
CA ILE A 8 40.34 -4.88 -17.75
C ILE A 8 38.93 -5.50 -17.82
N MET A 9 38.79 -6.83 -17.82
CA MET A 9 37.46 -7.48 -17.84
C MET A 9 36.78 -7.61 -16.46
N VAL A 10 37.50 -7.34 -15.36
CA VAL A 10 36.92 -7.44 -14.00
C VAL A 10 36.33 -6.11 -13.51
N SER A 11 36.65 -4.98 -14.15
CA SER A 11 36.15 -3.67 -13.75
C SER A 11 34.83 -3.26 -14.44
N MET A 12 34.40 -3.96 -15.50
CA MET A 12 33.11 -3.67 -16.16
C MET A 12 31.90 -4.39 -15.55
N SER A 13 32.13 -5.37 -14.68
CA SER A 13 31.04 -6.13 -14.03
C SER A 13 30.62 -5.59 -12.67
N ILE A 14 31.29 -4.55 -12.14
CA ILE A 14 30.97 -3.97 -10.82
C ILE A 14 30.00 -2.77 -10.95
N ASN A 15 29.84 -2.20 -12.15
CA ASN A 15 28.95 -1.06 -12.37
C ASN A 15 27.51 -1.42 -12.77
N PHE A 16 27.11 -2.70 -12.69
CA PHE A 16 25.76 -3.15 -13.03
C PHE A 16 24.85 -3.44 -11.83
N LEU A 17 25.26 -3.08 -10.61
CA LEU A 17 24.45 -3.28 -9.40
C LEU A 17 23.81 -2.03 -8.81
N TYR A 18 23.92 -0.87 -9.48
CA TYR A 18 22.84 0.11 -9.39
C TYR A 18 21.75 -0.32 -10.37
N SER A 19 21.08 -1.43 -10.04
CA SER A 19 19.71 -1.61 -10.49
C SER A 19 18.98 -0.38 -9.96
N GLN A 20 18.74 0.62 -10.82
CA GLN A 20 17.62 1.53 -10.64
C GLN A 20 16.43 0.62 -10.41
N SER A 21 16.07 0.40 -9.15
CA SER A 21 14.85 -0.30 -8.80
C SER A 21 13.74 0.63 -9.23
N ASN A 22 13.35 0.55 -10.50
CA ASN A 22 12.08 1.07 -10.94
C ASN A 22 11.04 0.19 -10.26
N ILE A 23 10.75 0.50 -9.00
CA ILE A 23 9.64 -0.10 -8.26
C ILE A 23 8.39 0.26 -9.07
N ASN A 24 7.95 -0.68 -9.89
CA ASN A 24 6.74 -0.55 -10.67
C ASN A 24 5.59 -0.96 -9.79
N LEU A 25 4.65 -0.03 -9.57
CA LEU A 25 3.43 -0.36 -8.86
C LEU A 25 2.61 -1.31 -9.73
N PRO A 26 1.96 -2.31 -9.11
CA PRO A 26 0.95 -3.09 -9.82
C PRO A 26 -0.13 -2.17 -10.40
N ALA A 27 -0.72 -2.57 -11.52
CA ALA A 27 -1.81 -1.85 -12.19
C ALA A 27 -3.14 -2.03 -11.41
N TRP A 28 -3.15 -1.62 -10.15
CA TRP A 28 -4.32 -1.64 -9.28
C TRP A 28 -5.03 -0.29 -9.30
N ASN A 29 -6.34 -0.34 -9.05
CA ASN A 29 -7.17 0.84 -8.91
C ASN A 29 -7.18 1.25 -7.44
N VAL A 30 -7.32 2.55 -7.18
CA VAL A 30 -7.47 3.08 -5.83
C VAL A 30 -8.57 4.13 -5.80
N SER A 31 -9.39 4.06 -4.77
CA SER A 31 -10.40 5.08 -4.49
C SER A 31 -10.32 5.50 -3.04
N LYS A 32 -10.44 6.81 -2.83
CA LYS A 32 -10.68 7.40 -1.52
C LYS A 32 -12.17 7.36 -1.24
N LEU A 33 -12.55 6.83 -0.08
CA LEU A 33 -13.93 6.74 0.37
C LEU A 33 -14.11 7.57 1.64
N TYR A 34 -15.11 8.44 1.64
CA TYR A 34 -15.55 9.18 2.82
C TYR A 34 -16.69 8.41 3.46
N ILE A 35 -16.53 8.04 4.73
CA ILE A 35 -17.39 7.04 5.37
C ILE A 35 -17.89 7.52 6.73
N ASN A 36 -19.21 7.56 6.86
CA ASN A 36 -19.89 7.66 8.15
C ASN A 36 -19.78 6.34 8.90
N GLY A 37 -19.62 6.41 10.22
CA GLY A 37 -19.61 5.22 11.08
C GLY A 37 -18.23 4.70 11.48
N ILE A 38 -17.14 5.37 11.07
CA ILE A 38 -15.78 5.05 11.54
C ILE A 38 -15.48 5.84 12.82
N THR A 39 -16.00 5.37 13.96
CA THR A 39 -15.88 6.08 15.25
C THR A 39 -14.58 5.83 16.00
N ASP A 40 -13.87 4.76 15.66
CA ASP A 40 -12.62 4.35 16.31
C ASP A 40 -11.77 3.46 15.38
N ASN A 41 -10.53 3.21 15.79
CA ASN A 41 -9.57 2.40 15.03
C ASN A 41 -10.01 0.93 14.86
N ASN A 42 -10.80 0.38 15.79
CA ASN A 42 -11.28 -1.00 15.66
C ASN A 42 -12.34 -1.09 14.56
N ARG A 43 -13.24 -0.11 14.48
CA ARG A 43 -14.22 0.00 13.38
C ARG A 43 -13.53 0.25 12.04
N ALA A 44 -12.49 1.09 12.01
CA ALA A 44 -11.68 1.31 10.82
C ALA A 44 -11.01 0.02 10.31
N ASP A 45 -10.35 -0.74 11.19
CA ASP A 45 -9.73 -2.02 10.83
C ASP A 45 -10.76 -3.08 10.47
N TYR A 46 -11.90 -3.14 11.18
CA TYR A 46 -12.99 -4.06 10.86
C TYR A 46 -13.51 -3.85 9.44
N LEU A 47 -13.77 -2.60 9.05
CA LEU A 47 -14.23 -2.26 7.72
C LEU A 47 -13.23 -2.69 6.64
N ALA A 48 -11.94 -2.40 6.84
CA ALA A 48 -10.90 -2.82 5.91
C ALA A 48 -10.83 -4.35 5.78
N ARG A 49 -10.81 -5.07 6.91
CA ARG A 49 -10.79 -6.54 6.92
C ARG A 49 -12.03 -7.14 6.29
N ALA A 50 -13.20 -6.54 6.47
CA ALA A 50 -14.44 -7.02 5.88
C ALA A 50 -14.34 -7.03 4.35
N LEU A 51 -13.88 -5.92 3.75
CA LEU A 51 -13.68 -5.79 2.30
C LEU A 51 -12.63 -6.78 1.77
N GLU A 52 -11.53 -6.95 2.49
CA GLU A 52 -10.43 -7.86 2.12
C GLU A 52 -10.83 -9.34 2.22
N LYS A 53 -11.69 -9.68 3.18
CA LYS A 53 -12.14 -11.05 3.46
C LYS A 53 -13.04 -11.59 2.36
N ILE A 54 -13.83 -10.73 1.72
CA ILE A 54 -14.76 -11.12 0.64
C ILE A 54 -14.22 -10.79 -0.76
N ASP A 55 -12.91 -10.52 -0.86
CA ASP A 55 -12.21 -10.28 -2.13
C ASP A 55 -12.71 -9.05 -2.92
N LEU A 56 -13.39 -8.10 -2.27
CA LEU A 56 -13.73 -6.81 -2.90
C LEU A 56 -12.53 -5.86 -2.93
N ALA A 57 -11.66 -5.94 -1.91
CA ALA A 57 -10.43 -5.17 -1.82
C ALA A 57 -9.20 -6.08 -1.83
N ILE A 58 -8.14 -5.63 -2.50
CA ILE A 58 -6.78 -6.19 -2.35
C ILE A 58 -6.24 -5.74 -0.99
N PHE A 59 -6.40 -4.46 -0.69
CA PHE A 59 -5.96 -3.84 0.55
C PHE A 59 -6.80 -2.60 0.83
N ALA A 60 -7.15 -2.36 2.09
CA ALA A 60 -7.87 -1.15 2.49
C ALA A 60 -7.30 -0.57 3.78
N ALA A 61 -7.45 0.74 3.96
CA ALA A 61 -7.08 1.41 5.21
C ALA A 61 -8.02 2.58 5.43
N PHE A 62 -8.50 2.75 6.66
CA PHE A 62 -9.38 3.86 7.02
C PHE A 62 -8.87 4.57 8.26
N SER A 63 -9.11 5.88 8.33
CA SER A 63 -8.79 6.72 9.47
C SER A 63 -10.06 7.08 10.22
N SER A 64 -10.14 6.73 11.50
CA SER A 64 -11.22 7.19 12.37
C SER A 64 -11.08 8.67 12.76
N VAL A 65 -9.90 9.25 12.55
CA VAL A 65 -9.64 10.68 12.82
C VAL A 65 -10.13 11.53 11.65
N ASP A 66 -9.88 11.08 10.43
CA ASP A 66 -10.12 11.88 9.24
C ASP A 66 -11.48 11.60 8.56
N GLY A 67 -12.18 10.53 8.97
CA GLY A 67 -13.50 10.18 8.42
C GLY A 67 -13.46 9.69 6.97
N TYR A 68 -12.28 9.27 6.50
CA TYR A 68 -12.09 8.67 5.18
C TYR A 68 -11.07 7.53 5.24
N GLY A 69 -11.02 6.77 4.15
CA GLY A 69 -9.96 5.83 3.90
C GLY A 69 -9.75 5.60 2.42
N TYR A 70 -8.91 4.64 2.12
CA TYR A 70 -8.56 4.25 0.77
C TYR A 70 -8.76 2.76 0.59
N VAL A 71 -9.22 2.39 -0.59
CA VAL A 71 -9.39 1.00 -1.00
C VAL A 71 -8.62 0.78 -2.29
N ILE A 72 -7.75 -0.23 -2.29
CA ILE A 72 -7.03 -0.73 -3.45
C ILE A 72 -7.75 -1.98 -3.95
N TYR A 73 -8.07 -2.02 -5.24
CA TYR A 73 -8.91 -3.08 -5.81
C TYR A 73 -8.53 -3.41 -7.27
N PRO A 74 -8.80 -4.64 -7.73
CA PRO A 74 -8.21 -5.16 -8.97
C PRO A 74 -8.85 -4.60 -10.25
N ASN A 75 -10.16 -4.30 -10.24
CA ASN A 75 -10.91 -3.89 -11.41
C ASN A 75 -11.70 -2.60 -11.13
N SER A 76 -11.61 -1.59 -11.99
CA SER A 76 -12.32 -0.30 -11.87
C SER A 76 -13.83 -0.47 -11.67
N GLN A 77 -14.41 -1.54 -12.21
CA GLN A 77 -15.84 -1.86 -12.07
C GLN A 77 -16.24 -2.31 -10.65
N ASN A 78 -15.27 -2.64 -9.77
CA ASN A 78 -15.58 -3.12 -8.42
C ASN A 78 -15.92 -2.00 -7.43
N ILE A 79 -15.73 -0.73 -7.78
CA ILE A 79 -15.98 0.36 -6.83
C ILE A 79 -17.45 0.45 -6.40
N GLU A 80 -18.39 0.23 -7.32
CA GLU A 80 -19.82 0.20 -7.00
C GLU A 80 -20.15 -0.97 -6.06
N ASN A 81 -19.61 -2.16 -6.34
CA ASN A 81 -19.77 -3.34 -5.47
C ASN A 81 -19.20 -3.10 -4.05
N ILE A 82 -18.08 -2.38 -3.94
CA ILE A 82 -17.52 -1.98 -2.64
C ILE A 82 -18.49 -1.05 -1.91
N ILE A 83 -19.00 -0.01 -2.60
CA ILE A 83 -19.93 0.96 -2.01
C ILE A 83 -21.22 0.26 -1.57
N ASP A 84 -21.80 -0.57 -2.42
CA ASP A 84 -23.02 -1.32 -2.11
C ASP A 84 -22.83 -2.26 -0.93
N TYR A 85 -21.71 -2.98 -0.88
CA TYR A 85 -21.41 -3.85 0.26
C TYR A 85 -21.31 -3.04 1.57
N ILE A 86 -20.64 -1.90 1.56
CA ILE A 86 -20.53 -1.05 2.75
C ILE A 86 -21.90 -0.55 3.20
N ASN A 87 -22.68 0.00 2.27
CA ASN A 87 -23.96 0.64 2.58
C ASN A 87 -25.06 -0.36 2.97
N GLN A 88 -25.02 -1.57 2.44
CA GLN A 88 -26.12 -2.54 2.57
C GLN A 88 -25.80 -3.70 3.50
N ALA A 89 -24.54 -4.15 3.55
CA ALA A 89 -24.15 -5.34 4.30
C ALA A 89 -23.45 -5.04 5.63
N LEU A 90 -22.88 -3.85 5.80
CA LEU A 90 -22.19 -3.47 7.04
C LEU A 90 -23.06 -2.53 7.87
N THR A 91 -23.40 -2.96 9.08
CA THR A 91 -24.24 -2.18 9.99
C THR A 91 -23.52 -0.91 10.47
N ASP A 92 -24.23 0.22 10.39
CA ASP A 92 -23.75 1.55 10.80
C ASP A 92 -22.50 2.02 10.04
N TYR A 93 -22.37 1.66 8.76
CA TYR A 93 -21.42 2.28 7.83
C TYR A 93 -22.16 2.85 6.62
N GLU A 94 -21.72 4.01 6.14
CA GLU A 94 -22.28 4.62 4.93
C GLU A 94 -21.20 5.39 4.18
N VAL A 95 -21.03 5.09 2.89
CA VAL A 95 -20.17 5.85 1.99
C VAL A 95 -20.91 7.10 1.52
N ILE A 96 -20.37 8.26 1.87
CA ILE A 96 -20.94 9.58 1.54
C ILE A 96 -20.40 10.08 0.19
N LYS A 97 -19.15 9.74 -0.12
CA LYS A 97 -18.45 10.22 -1.30
C LYS A 97 -17.31 9.27 -1.66
N ASN A 98 -17.05 9.12 -2.95
CA ASN A 98 -15.88 8.44 -3.48
C ASN A 98 -15.09 9.32 -4.46
N GLU A 99 -13.77 9.14 -4.48
CA GLU A 99 -12.87 9.77 -5.43
C GLU A 99 -11.87 8.73 -5.95
N THR A 100 -11.94 8.39 -7.24
CA THR A 100 -10.97 7.50 -7.86
C THR A 100 -9.73 8.26 -8.27
N MET A 101 -8.55 7.68 -8.00
CA MET A 101 -7.27 8.31 -8.29
C MET A 101 -6.25 7.28 -8.77
N GLN A 102 -5.14 7.78 -9.28
CA GLN A 102 -4.04 6.92 -9.70
C GLN A 102 -3.26 6.43 -8.48
N LEU A 103 -2.95 5.14 -8.44
CA LEU A 103 -2.04 4.59 -7.45
C LEU A 103 -0.61 5.04 -7.79
N ILE A 104 -0.06 5.89 -6.93
CA ILE A 104 1.34 6.34 -6.98
C ILE A 104 2.08 5.89 -5.72
N LYS A 105 3.42 5.92 -5.72
CA LYS A 105 4.24 5.32 -4.65
C LYS A 105 3.93 5.93 -3.29
N ASP A 106 3.84 7.25 -3.27
CA ASP A 106 3.51 8.05 -2.08
C ASP A 106 2.16 7.65 -1.50
N LEU A 107 1.14 7.57 -2.35
CA LEU A 107 -0.20 7.17 -1.94
C LEU A 107 -0.22 5.73 -1.44
N TYR A 108 0.46 4.80 -2.13
CA TYR A 108 0.57 3.42 -1.67
C TYR A 108 1.18 3.34 -0.26
N LEU A 109 2.28 4.04 -0.02
CA LEU A 109 2.95 4.07 1.28
C LEU A 109 2.08 4.72 2.36
N GLU A 110 1.35 5.78 2.02
CA GLU A 110 0.38 6.41 2.91
C GLU A 110 -0.73 5.45 3.32
N ILE A 111 -1.34 4.75 2.35
CA ILE A 111 -2.40 3.76 2.61
C ILE A 111 -1.88 2.63 3.50
N TYR A 112 -0.69 2.10 3.18
CA TYR A 112 -0.09 1.03 3.95
C TYR A 112 0.23 1.46 5.40
N SER A 113 0.71 2.69 5.58
CA SER A 113 1.02 3.26 6.90
C SER A 113 -0.23 3.58 7.71
N MET A 114 -1.27 4.09 7.05
CA MET A 114 -2.57 4.38 7.65
C MET A 114 -3.18 3.15 8.31
N ARG A 115 -3.00 1.96 7.73
CA ARG A 115 -3.51 0.70 8.34
C ARG A 115 -2.91 0.42 9.72
N ASN A 116 -1.72 0.94 10.00
CA ASN A 116 -1.07 0.86 11.31
C ASN A 116 -1.30 2.11 12.18
N ASN A 117 -2.25 2.99 11.81
CA ASN A 117 -2.54 4.27 12.45
C ASN A 117 -1.33 5.23 12.47
N ILE A 118 -0.44 5.12 11.48
CA ILE A 118 0.70 6.03 11.31
C ILE A 118 0.25 7.20 10.45
N LYS A 119 0.41 8.43 10.97
CA LYS A 119 0.06 9.65 10.23
C LYS A 119 1.10 9.94 9.17
N SER A 120 0.70 10.64 8.10
CA SER A 120 1.57 10.90 6.93
C SER A 120 2.90 11.58 7.30
N LYS A 121 2.89 12.47 8.31
CA LYS A 121 4.09 13.15 8.84
C LYS A 121 5.05 12.23 9.61
N ASP A 122 4.57 11.09 10.11
CA ASP A 122 5.34 10.17 10.95
C ASP A 122 5.88 8.98 10.15
N ILE A 123 5.55 8.89 8.85
CA ILE A 123 5.94 7.78 7.95
C ILE A 123 7.47 7.70 7.82
N GLU A 124 8.17 8.83 7.66
CA GLU A 124 9.63 8.85 7.48
C GLU A 124 10.40 8.25 8.67
N ASN A 125 9.79 8.29 9.86
CA ASN A 125 10.41 7.85 11.11
C ASN A 125 10.07 6.40 11.47
N GLN A 126 9.21 5.75 10.68
CA GLN A 126 8.69 4.42 10.97
C GLN A 126 8.73 3.55 9.74
N MET A 127 9.67 2.60 9.74
CA MET A 127 9.72 1.56 8.73
C MET A 127 8.37 0.81 8.67
N PRO A 128 7.86 0.48 7.48
CA PRO A 128 6.64 -0.31 7.33
C PRO A 128 6.71 -1.58 8.15
N LYS A 129 5.57 -1.99 8.72
CA LYS A 129 5.41 -3.24 9.47
C LYS A 129 4.65 -4.26 8.64
N TYR A 130 4.95 -5.54 8.82
CA TYR A 130 4.22 -6.61 8.15
C TYR A 130 2.75 -6.63 8.62
N ILE A 131 1.80 -6.75 7.67
CA ILE A 131 0.36 -6.81 7.94
C ILE A 131 -0.19 -8.15 7.43
N GLN A 132 -0.76 -8.95 8.33
CA GLN A 132 -1.40 -10.22 7.98
C GLN A 132 -2.84 -10.02 7.47
N LEU A 133 -3.08 -10.38 6.22
CA LEU A 133 -4.38 -10.34 5.53
C LEU A 133 -5.10 -11.69 5.63
N GLY A 134 -5.50 -12.06 6.85
CA GLY A 134 -6.16 -13.34 7.09
C GLY A 134 -5.33 -14.52 6.57
N PRO A 135 -5.84 -15.38 5.68
CA PRO A 135 -5.07 -16.50 5.12
C PRO A 135 -4.14 -16.13 3.95
N LYS A 136 -4.14 -14.88 3.47
CA LYS A 136 -3.44 -14.45 2.24
C LYS A 136 -1.96 -14.13 2.47
N ASN A 137 -1.18 -15.13 2.91
CA ASN A 137 0.24 -14.95 3.27
C ASN A 137 1.09 -14.35 2.13
N GLU A 138 0.95 -14.88 0.92
CA GLU A 138 1.75 -14.40 -0.22
C GLU A 138 1.45 -12.93 -0.54
N LEU A 139 0.17 -12.55 -0.57
CA LEU A 139 -0.23 -11.16 -0.78
C LEU A 139 0.27 -10.26 0.35
N SER A 140 0.19 -10.69 1.60
CA SER A 140 0.73 -9.95 2.74
C SER A 140 2.24 -9.69 2.59
N THR A 141 3.02 -10.69 2.18
CA THR A 141 4.45 -10.52 1.90
C THR A 141 4.69 -9.56 0.74
N GLN A 142 3.97 -9.69 -0.36
CA GLN A 142 4.10 -8.81 -1.52
C GLN A 142 3.82 -7.35 -1.16
N LEU A 143 2.74 -7.08 -0.43
CA LEU A 143 2.37 -5.73 -0.01
C LEU A 143 3.42 -5.13 0.94
N TYR A 144 3.90 -5.93 1.89
CA TYR A 144 4.92 -5.52 2.85
C TYR A 144 6.25 -5.16 2.17
N GLU A 145 6.76 -6.04 1.31
CA GLU A 145 8.02 -5.80 0.61
C GLU A 145 7.92 -4.60 -0.33
N LEU A 146 6.79 -4.40 -1.01
CA LEU A 146 6.55 -3.21 -1.83
C LEU A 146 6.59 -1.92 -0.98
N ALA A 147 5.90 -1.91 0.16
CA ALA A 147 5.89 -0.74 1.06
C ALA A 147 7.28 -0.44 1.59
N LYS A 148 8.01 -1.48 2.00
CA LYS A 148 9.38 -1.38 2.48
C LYS A 148 10.33 -0.84 1.41
N GLN A 149 10.26 -1.34 0.18
CA GLN A 149 11.12 -0.87 -0.91
C GLN A 149 10.83 0.61 -1.21
N ILE A 150 9.55 1.01 -1.29
CA ILE A 150 9.16 2.41 -1.52
C ILE A 150 9.67 3.32 -0.39
N TRP A 151 9.57 2.85 0.86
CA TRP A 151 10.06 3.59 2.01
C TRP A 151 11.59 3.76 1.97
N ILE A 152 12.33 2.69 1.66
CA ILE A 152 13.80 2.72 1.52
C ILE A 152 14.21 3.68 0.41
N GLU A 153 13.58 3.59 -0.79
CA GLU A 153 13.86 4.49 -1.92
C GLU A 153 13.68 5.97 -1.53
N ARG A 154 12.73 6.28 -0.64
CA ARG A 154 12.38 7.65 -0.27
C ARG A 154 13.15 8.20 0.93
N TYR A 155 13.45 7.37 1.93
CA TYR A 155 13.92 7.83 3.25
C TYR A 155 15.24 7.20 3.69
N SER A 156 15.81 6.23 2.96
CA SER A 156 17.07 5.60 3.40
C SER A 156 18.30 6.51 3.29
N GLU A 157 18.32 7.48 2.37
CA GLU A 157 19.39 8.50 2.31
C GLU A 157 19.27 9.58 3.40
N ALA A 158 18.14 9.64 4.12
CA ALA A 158 17.93 10.63 5.19
C ALA A 158 18.35 10.12 6.59
N ASN A 159 18.81 8.87 6.70
CA ASN A 159 19.08 8.19 7.98
C ASN A 159 20.50 7.58 8.09
N GLU A 160 21.44 7.98 7.22
CA GLU A 160 22.90 7.83 7.44
C GLU A 160 23.50 9.13 7.99
#